data_AF-A0A640W0K7-F1
#
_entry.id   AF-A0A640W0K7-F1
#
_cell.length_a   1.000
_cell.length_b   1.000
_cell.length_c   1.000
_cell.angle_alpha   90.00
_cell.angle_beta   90.00
_cell.angle_gamma   90.00
#
_symmetry.space_group_name_H-M   'P 1'
#
loop_
_entity.id
_entity.type
_entity.pdbx_description
1 polymer ?
#
loop_
_entity_poly.entity_id
_entity_poly.type
_entity_poly.pdbx_seq_one_letter_code
_entity_poly.pdbx_strand_id
1 'polypeptide(L)'
;MDFTTLTILAILSFILAWFGIMIFTTNPKEEEESNMEAEETESEEEEVKKIARIAEEEHNMELEKYRDLVEKYSNMILQLRQKIETLENPQGVSNEKLLDWIAELRNENSLLRARVAALEEGKIGELYGRSKEHSELYYENTRLREELEQHKGKIAKLEEEIEELKNDLNYYRDIVNKLQGSYTVINKYNYRMCIRDSETGEYHYELVKLPPDFDPFNPTYISKDGMEIYERYGIKIPTKLGDIIREEFRKEIEYWGDDTGIDWELER
;
A
#
# COMPACT_ATOMS: atom_id res chain seq x y z
N MET A 1 -20.27 -36.49 -1.51
CA MET A 1 -19.68 -35.21 -1.07
C MET A 1 -19.78 -34.30 -2.26
N ASP A 2 -20.66 -33.32 -2.19
CA ASP A 2 -21.04 -32.52 -3.34
C ASP A 2 -19.98 -31.46 -3.64
N PHE A 3 -19.80 -31.11 -4.91
CA PHE A 3 -18.75 -30.18 -5.33
C PHE A 3 -18.84 -28.83 -4.61
N THR A 4 -20.06 -28.41 -4.27
CA THR A 4 -20.38 -27.23 -3.45
C THR A 4 -19.87 -27.35 -2.02
N THR A 5 -19.99 -28.52 -1.39
CA THR A 5 -19.45 -28.74 -0.05
C THR A 5 -17.92 -28.69 -0.03
N LEU A 6 -17.28 -29.14 -1.11
CA LEU A 6 -15.82 -29.16 -1.24
C LEU A 6 -15.25 -27.76 -1.51
N THR A 7 -15.93 -26.94 -2.31
CA THR A 7 -15.54 -25.54 -2.54
C THR A 7 -15.75 -24.68 -1.29
N ILE A 8 -16.84 -24.87 -0.55
CA ILE A 8 -17.07 -24.16 0.71
C ILE A 8 -15.98 -24.50 1.73
N LEU A 9 -15.60 -25.78 1.86
CA LEU A 9 -14.53 -26.22 2.76
C LEU A 9 -13.17 -25.63 2.37
N ALA A 10 -12.87 -25.55 1.08
CA ALA A 10 -11.63 -24.94 0.58
C ALA A 10 -11.56 -23.43 0.90
N ILE A 11 -12.66 -22.71 0.72
CA ILE A 11 -12.75 -21.28 1.03
C ILE A 11 -12.64 -21.05 2.54
N LEU A 12 -13.32 -21.86 3.36
CA LEU A 12 -13.26 -21.77 4.82
C LEU A 12 -11.86 -22.06 5.36
N SER A 13 -11.15 -23.05 4.78
CA SER A 13 -9.76 -23.35 5.12
C SER A 13 -8.82 -22.19 4.76
N PHE A 14 -9.08 -21.50 3.64
CA PHE A 14 -8.26 -20.36 3.22
C PHE A 14 -8.48 -19.15 4.12
N ILE A 15 -9.74 -18.87 4.50
CA ILE A 15 -10.08 -17.78 5.42
C ILE A 15 -9.49 -18.05 6.82
N LEU A 16 -9.56 -19.29 7.32
CA LEU A 16 -8.98 -19.65 8.61
C LEU A 16 -7.44 -19.56 8.62
N ALA A 17 -6.79 -19.97 7.53
CA ALA A 17 -5.35 -19.79 7.38
C ALA A 17 -4.96 -18.30 7.33
N TRP A 18 -5.76 -17.48 6.65
CA TRP A 18 -5.58 -16.03 6.60
C TRP A 18 -5.75 -15.38 7.97
N PHE A 19 -6.79 -15.74 8.73
CA PHE A 19 -6.98 -15.25 10.10
C PHE A 19 -5.86 -15.72 11.04
N GLY A 20 -5.36 -16.94 10.87
CA GLY A 20 -4.21 -17.43 11.62
C GLY A 20 -2.93 -16.62 11.38
N ILE A 21 -2.67 -16.24 10.13
CA ILE A 21 -1.55 -15.34 9.79
C ILE A 21 -1.79 -13.95 10.36
N MET A 22 -3.00 -13.39 10.20
CA MET A 22 -3.34 -12.05 10.68
C MET A 22 -3.14 -11.94 12.20
N ILE A 23 -3.69 -12.87 12.98
CA ILE A 23 -3.59 -12.89 14.46
C ILE A 23 -2.13 -13.04 14.93
N PHE A 24 -1.28 -13.78 14.21
CA PHE A 24 0.12 -13.97 14.57
C PHE A 24 1.02 -12.79 14.14
N THR A 25 0.59 -12.01 13.13
CA THR A 25 1.31 -10.81 12.69
C THR A 25 0.88 -9.54 13.42
N THR A 26 -0.32 -9.51 14.00
CA THR A 26 -0.81 -8.40 14.83
C THR A 26 -0.51 -8.66 16.30
N ASN A 27 0.68 -8.25 16.76
CA ASN A 27 0.92 -8.08 18.20
C ASN A 27 -0.15 -7.12 18.77
N PRO A 28 -0.70 -7.38 19.96
CA PRO A 28 -1.68 -6.48 20.56
C PRO A 28 -0.94 -5.21 21.02
N LYS A 29 -1.06 -4.14 20.24
CA LYS A 29 -0.67 -2.78 20.63
C LYS A 29 -1.89 -1.86 20.47
N GLU A 30 -2.93 -2.14 21.26
CA GLU A 30 -3.96 -1.15 21.54
C GLU A 30 -3.55 -0.41 22.82
N GLU A 31 -2.63 0.55 22.70
CA GLU A 31 -2.42 1.67 23.66
C GLU A 31 -1.36 2.71 23.19
N GLU A 32 -0.87 2.67 21.94
CA GLU A 32 0.24 3.55 21.47
C GLU A 32 -0.13 4.51 20.32
N GLU A 33 -1.42 4.74 20.02
CA GLU A 33 -1.82 5.62 18.90
C GLU A 33 -1.52 7.12 19.12
N SER A 34 -1.10 7.55 20.31
CA SER A 34 -0.66 8.95 20.53
C SER A 34 0.85 9.17 20.46
N ASN A 35 1.66 8.11 20.27
CA ASN A 35 3.12 8.21 20.25
C ASN A 35 3.76 7.95 18.87
N MET A 36 3.02 7.37 17.91
CA MET A 36 3.59 6.97 16.61
C MET A 36 3.88 8.12 15.65
N GLU A 37 3.17 9.25 15.73
CA GLU A 37 3.48 10.43 14.89
C GLU A 37 4.77 11.16 15.31
N ALA A 38 5.30 10.89 16.52
CA ALA A 38 6.55 11.47 16.99
C ALA A 38 7.79 10.58 16.72
N GLU A 39 7.62 9.26 16.59
CA GLU A 39 8.74 8.31 16.41
C GLU A 39 9.19 8.14 14.94
N GLU A 40 8.30 8.29 13.94
CA GLU A 40 8.69 8.17 12.53
C GLU A 40 9.60 9.32 12.08
N THR A 41 9.39 10.53 12.60
CA THR A 41 10.23 11.69 12.29
C THR A 41 11.60 11.66 12.97
N GLU A 42 11.73 11.03 14.15
CA GLU A 42 13.03 10.83 14.80
C GLU A 42 13.89 9.77 14.08
N SER A 43 13.27 8.72 13.52
CA SER A 43 14.01 7.63 12.85
C SER A 43 14.64 8.07 11.53
N GLU A 44 13.94 8.88 10.73
CA GLU A 44 14.47 9.42 9.47
C GLU A 44 15.55 10.49 9.73
N GLU A 45 15.40 11.32 10.78
CA GLU A 45 16.45 12.26 11.17
C GLU A 45 17.72 11.58 11.68
N GLU A 46 17.61 10.45 12.40
CA GLU A 46 18.76 9.69 12.85
C GLU A 46 19.51 8.99 11.72
N GLU A 47 18.80 8.43 10.72
CA GLU A 47 19.42 7.82 9.55
C GLU A 47 20.12 8.86 8.67
N VAL A 48 19.51 10.03 8.47
CA VAL A 48 20.14 11.14 7.73
C VAL A 48 21.37 11.68 8.48
N LYS A 49 21.32 11.80 9.81
CA LYS A 49 22.49 12.17 10.64
C LYS A 49 23.60 11.12 10.61
N LYS A 50 23.26 9.82 10.53
CA LYS A 50 24.24 8.72 10.38
C LYS A 50 24.92 8.76 9.01
N ILE A 51 24.17 8.98 7.94
CA ILE A 51 24.71 9.09 6.57
C ILE A 51 25.61 10.34 6.44
N ALA A 52 25.22 11.47 7.03
CA ALA A 52 26.04 12.68 7.05
C ALA A 52 27.37 12.50 7.82
N ARG A 53 27.34 11.80 8.97
CA ARG A 53 28.57 11.48 9.74
C ARG A 53 29.53 10.57 8.96
N ILE A 54 29.01 9.57 8.26
CA ILE A 54 29.83 8.65 7.44
C ILE A 54 30.49 9.42 6.27
N ALA A 55 29.75 10.33 5.64
CA ALA A 55 30.29 11.17 4.56
C ALA A 55 31.37 12.16 5.05
N GLU A 56 31.20 12.73 6.25
CA GLU A 56 32.20 13.61 6.88
C GLU A 56 33.46 12.82 7.30
N GLU A 57 33.32 11.58 7.78
CA GLU A 57 34.44 10.70 8.11
C GLU A 57 35.23 10.25 6.88
N GLU A 58 34.56 9.93 5.77
CA GLU A 58 35.22 9.63 4.49
C GLU A 58 35.99 10.84 3.94
N HIS A 59 35.41 12.03 4.03
CA HIS A 59 36.07 13.25 3.57
C HIS A 59 37.30 13.61 4.43
N ASN A 60 37.22 13.41 5.76
CA ASN A 60 38.36 13.59 6.66
C ASN A 60 39.48 12.57 6.40
N MET A 61 39.15 11.31 6.12
CA MET A 61 40.15 10.30 5.75
C MET A 61 40.84 10.63 4.42
N GLU A 62 40.13 11.20 3.44
CA GLU A 62 40.75 11.68 2.20
C GLU A 62 41.69 12.85 2.45
N LEU A 63 41.28 13.83 3.26
CA LEU A 63 42.11 14.99 3.62
C LEU A 63 43.40 14.58 4.33
N GLU A 64 43.36 13.60 5.23
CA GLU A 64 44.55 13.04 5.88
C GLU A 64 45.49 12.36 4.87
N LYS A 65 44.95 11.58 3.93
CA LYS A 65 45.75 10.97 2.85
C LYS A 65 46.43 12.02 1.99
N TYR A 66 45.74 13.11 1.65
CA TYR A 66 46.33 14.22 0.90
C TYR A 66 47.41 14.94 1.71
N ARG A 67 47.21 15.12 3.02
CA ARG A 67 48.20 15.73 3.91
C ARG A 67 49.48 14.90 4.01
N ASP A 68 49.36 13.59 4.20
CA ASP A 68 50.49 12.66 4.22
C ASP A 68 51.25 12.65 2.88
N LEU A 69 50.52 12.76 1.77
CA LEU A 69 51.12 12.82 0.45
C LEU A 69 51.91 14.12 0.26
N VAL A 70 51.35 15.25 0.68
CA VAL A 70 52.01 16.57 0.65
C VAL A 70 53.25 16.57 1.54
N GLU A 71 53.21 15.95 2.70
CA GLU A 71 54.36 15.84 3.60
C GLU A 71 55.48 14.98 3.00
N LYS A 72 55.15 13.87 2.34
CA LYS A 72 56.11 13.06 1.57
C LYS A 72 56.76 13.85 0.44
N TYR A 73 55.96 14.59 -0.34
CA TYR A 73 56.51 15.43 -1.43
C TYR A 73 57.36 16.57 -0.90
N SER A 74 56.99 17.20 0.22
CA SER A 74 57.78 18.23 0.90
C SER A 74 59.14 17.69 1.33
N ASN A 75 59.17 16.52 1.98
CA ASN A 75 60.40 15.86 2.39
C ASN A 75 61.29 15.49 1.19
N MET A 76 60.71 15.02 0.09
CA MET A 76 61.45 14.72 -1.14
C MET A 76 62.03 15.99 -1.77
N ILE A 77 61.29 17.11 -1.76
CA ILE A 77 61.79 18.41 -2.24
C ILE A 77 62.95 18.91 -1.38
N LEU A 78 62.90 18.73 -0.06
CA LEU A 78 64.00 19.08 0.85
C LEU A 78 65.26 18.26 0.57
N GLN A 79 65.11 16.94 0.36
CA GLN A 79 66.23 16.07 -0.01
C GLN A 79 66.83 16.46 -1.37
N LEU A 80 65.99 16.80 -2.35
CA LEU A 80 66.45 17.26 -3.65
C LEU A 80 67.17 18.61 -3.56
N ARG A 81 66.68 19.54 -2.72
CA ARG A 81 67.37 20.82 -2.45
C ARG A 81 68.73 20.61 -1.82
N GLN A 82 68.85 19.74 -0.82
CA GLN A 82 70.15 19.39 -0.22
C GLN A 82 71.11 18.76 -1.26
N LYS A 83 70.60 17.87 -2.12
CA LYS A 83 71.40 17.26 -3.19
C LYS A 83 71.87 18.31 -4.21
N ILE A 84 71.03 19.28 -4.56
CA ILE A 84 71.39 20.41 -5.42
C ILE A 84 72.44 21.31 -4.75
N GLU A 85 72.30 21.62 -3.46
CA GLU A 85 73.27 22.44 -2.72
C GLU A 85 74.66 21.77 -2.65
N THR A 86 74.72 20.43 -2.52
CA THR A 86 75.97 19.68 -2.62
C THR A 86 76.58 19.64 -4.02
N LEU A 87 75.76 19.83 -5.06
CA LEU A 87 76.19 19.90 -6.46
C LEU A 87 76.65 21.32 -6.84
N GLU A 88 76.03 22.36 -6.28
CA GLU A 88 76.35 23.76 -6.52
C GLU A 88 77.70 24.19 -5.93
N ASN A 89 78.28 23.41 -5.01
CA ASN A 89 79.60 23.68 -4.41
C ASN A 89 80.60 22.54 -4.69
N PRO A 90 81.16 22.43 -5.91
CA PRO A 90 81.91 21.26 -6.38
C PRO A 90 83.37 21.19 -5.92
N GLN A 91 83.77 21.86 -4.82
CA GLN A 91 85.13 21.73 -4.29
C GLN A 91 85.34 20.34 -3.67
N GLY A 92 85.69 19.37 -4.50
CA GLY A 92 86.16 18.04 -4.09
C GLY A 92 85.45 16.83 -4.71
N VAL A 93 84.61 16.99 -5.74
CA VAL A 93 83.99 15.84 -6.41
C VAL A 93 84.91 15.32 -7.52
N SER A 94 85.46 14.11 -7.36
CA SER A 94 86.31 13.47 -8.38
C SER A 94 85.49 13.14 -9.63
N ASN A 95 86.14 13.11 -10.80
CA ASN A 95 85.50 12.76 -12.08
C ASN A 95 84.76 11.40 -12.04
N GLU A 96 85.23 10.45 -11.25
CA GLU A 96 84.54 9.16 -11.05
C GLU A 96 83.17 9.32 -10.39
N LYS A 97 83.05 10.20 -9.39
CA LYS A 97 81.79 10.45 -8.69
C LYS A 97 80.78 11.20 -9.55
N LEU A 98 81.25 12.02 -10.49
CA LEU A 98 80.40 12.63 -11.53
C LEU A 98 79.87 11.58 -12.51
N LEU A 99 80.68 10.59 -12.89
CA LEU A 99 80.24 9.50 -13.77
C LEU A 99 79.19 8.60 -13.08
N ASP A 100 79.38 8.31 -11.80
CA ASP A 100 78.39 7.56 -11.00
C ASP A 100 77.06 8.32 -10.90
N TRP A 101 77.10 9.64 -10.66
CA TRP A 101 75.90 10.47 -10.64
C TRP A 101 75.21 10.55 -12.01
N ILE A 102 75.96 10.59 -13.11
CA ILE A 102 75.39 10.55 -14.46
C ILE A 102 74.72 9.19 -14.72
N ALA A 103 75.30 8.10 -14.22
CA ALA A 103 74.71 6.77 -14.32
C ALA A 103 73.42 6.64 -13.48
N GLU A 104 73.43 7.15 -12.24
CA GLU A 104 72.24 7.23 -11.38
C GLU A 104 71.13 8.04 -12.03
N LEU A 105 71.44 9.24 -12.53
CA LEU A 105 70.46 10.10 -13.20
C LEU A 105 69.89 9.46 -14.47
N ARG A 106 70.70 8.69 -15.23
CA ARG A 106 70.21 7.94 -16.39
C ARG A 106 69.25 6.83 -15.99
N ASN A 107 69.57 6.09 -14.94
CA ASN A 107 68.68 5.05 -14.41
C ASN A 107 67.39 5.64 -13.85
N GLU A 108 67.47 6.73 -13.08
CA GLU A 108 66.30 7.45 -12.58
C GLU A 108 65.44 7.98 -13.74
N ASN A 109 66.04 8.54 -14.80
CA ASN A 109 65.31 9.01 -15.97
C ASN A 109 64.62 7.84 -16.71
N SER A 110 65.30 6.70 -16.85
CA SER A 110 64.71 5.49 -17.43
C SER A 110 63.52 4.99 -16.61
N LEU A 111 63.65 4.98 -15.28
CA LEU A 111 62.60 4.55 -14.37
C LEU A 111 61.40 5.51 -14.38
N LEU A 112 61.66 6.82 -14.44
CA LEU A 112 60.62 7.84 -14.56
C LEU A 112 59.87 7.71 -15.90
N ARG A 113 60.58 7.49 -17.00
CA ARG A 113 59.96 7.23 -18.31
C ARG A 113 59.07 6.00 -18.28
N ALA A 114 59.53 4.91 -17.67
CA ALA A 114 58.74 3.69 -17.53
C ALA A 114 57.49 3.91 -16.67
N ARG A 115 57.59 4.68 -15.58
CA ARG A 115 56.44 5.04 -14.73
C ARG A 115 55.44 5.95 -15.44
N VAL A 116 55.91 6.93 -16.21
CA VAL A 116 55.04 7.80 -17.00
C VAL A 116 54.29 6.99 -18.06
N ALA A 117 54.97 6.10 -18.79
CA ALA A 117 54.33 5.22 -19.75
C ALA A 117 53.25 4.33 -19.10
N ALA A 118 53.54 3.74 -17.94
CA ALA A 118 52.58 2.93 -17.20
C ALA A 118 51.37 3.74 -16.69
N LEU A 119 51.60 4.99 -16.25
CA LEU A 119 50.52 5.89 -15.82
C LEU A 119 49.65 6.34 -17.00
N GLU A 120 50.24 6.63 -18.17
CA GLU A 120 49.50 6.99 -19.37
C GLU A 120 48.65 5.81 -19.87
N GLU A 121 49.20 4.60 -19.89
CA GLU A 121 48.47 3.38 -20.29
C GLU A 121 47.34 3.05 -19.32
N GLY A 122 47.59 3.14 -18.00
CA GLY A 122 46.57 2.92 -16.97
C GLY A 122 45.43 3.94 -17.04
N LYS A 123 45.74 5.22 -17.26
CA LYS A 123 44.74 6.30 -17.35
C LYS A 123 43.89 6.22 -18.61
N ILE A 124 44.46 5.77 -19.73
CA ILE A 124 43.72 5.51 -20.97
C ILE A 124 42.81 4.29 -20.79
N GLY A 125 43.28 3.24 -20.13
CA GLY A 125 42.48 2.05 -19.79
C GLY A 125 41.27 2.39 -18.90
N GLU A 126 41.48 3.19 -17.85
CA GLU A 126 40.40 3.66 -16.97
C GLU A 126 39.38 4.53 -17.71
N LEU A 127 39.82 5.46 -18.56
CA LEU A 127 38.90 6.31 -19.33
C LEU A 127 38.05 5.48 -20.31
N TYR A 128 38.65 4.47 -20.94
CA TYR A 128 37.93 3.58 -21.86
C TYR A 128 36.95 2.67 -21.12
N GLY A 129 37.36 2.12 -19.97
CA GLY A 129 36.49 1.34 -19.07
C GLY A 129 35.31 2.17 -18.58
N ARG A 130 35.57 3.37 -18.07
CA ARG A 130 34.54 4.30 -17.58
C ARG A 130 33.59 4.76 -18.68
N SER A 131 34.08 4.94 -19.91
CA SER A 131 33.23 5.27 -21.07
C SER A 131 32.31 4.12 -21.45
N LYS A 132 32.78 2.87 -21.32
CA LYS A 132 31.99 1.68 -21.63
C LYS A 132 30.91 1.44 -20.57
N GLU A 133 31.28 1.53 -19.29
CA GLU A 133 30.33 1.48 -18.16
C GLU A 133 29.27 2.58 -18.28
N HIS A 134 29.63 3.81 -18.64
CA HIS A 134 28.66 4.89 -18.85
C HIS A 134 27.65 4.58 -19.95
N SER A 135 28.09 3.94 -21.03
CA SER A 135 27.22 3.54 -22.14
C SER A 135 26.27 2.42 -21.71
N GLU A 136 26.78 1.40 -21.04
CA GLU A 136 25.99 0.29 -20.52
C GLU A 136 24.94 0.76 -19.49
N LEU A 137 25.33 1.63 -18.56
CA LEU A 137 24.43 2.25 -17.59
C LEU A 137 23.36 3.12 -18.25
N TYR A 138 23.69 3.83 -19.34
CA TYR A 138 22.71 4.60 -20.09
C TYR A 138 21.65 3.70 -20.72
N TYR A 139 22.07 2.61 -21.37
CA TYR A 139 21.14 1.62 -21.93
C TYR A 139 20.26 0.98 -20.86
N GLU A 140 20.84 0.60 -19.73
CA GLU A 140 20.08 0.03 -18.62
C GLU A 140 19.08 1.03 -18.02
N ASN A 141 19.48 2.30 -17.87
CA ASN A 141 18.55 3.34 -17.40
C ASN A 141 17.40 3.55 -18.38
N THR A 142 17.66 3.51 -19.70
CA THR A 142 16.58 3.60 -20.69
C THR A 142 15.63 2.40 -20.63
N ARG A 143 16.15 1.17 -20.47
CA ARG A 143 15.34 -0.04 -20.31
C ARG A 143 14.47 0.04 -19.05
N LEU A 144 15.05 0.44 -17.93
CA LEU A 144 14.34 0.58 -16.65
C LEU A 144 13.24 1.65 -16.73
N ARG A 145 13.47 2.75 -17.45
CA ARG A 145 12.43 3.76 -17.70
C ARG A 145 11.27 3.21 -18.52
N GLU A 146 11.56 2.44 -19.56
CA GLU A 146 10.52 1.79 -20.38
C GLU A 146 9.70 0.78 -19.56
N GLU A 147 10.37 -0.06 -18.75
CA GLU A 147 9.70 -0.99 -17.83
C GLU A 147 8.81 -0.25 -16.83
N LEU A 148 9.32 0.84 -16.23
CA LEU A 148 8.57 1.65 -15.27
C LEU A 148 7.32 2.27 -15.90
N GLU A 149 7.41 2.74 -17.14
CA GLU A 149 6.26 3.27 -17.88
C GLU A 149 5.22 2.18 -18.20
N GLN A 150 5.67 0.98 -18.56
CA GLN A 150 4.78 -0.17 -18.74
C GLN A 150 4.07 -0.56 -17.44
N HIS A 151 4.78 -0.54 -16.31
CA HIS A 151 4.20 -0.82 -15.01
C HIS A 151 3.17 0.24 -14.60
N LYS A 152 3.46 1.53 -14.82
CA LYS A 152 2.48 2.61 -14.62
C LYS A 152 1.22 2.40 -15.45
N GLY A 153 1.38 2.02 -16.73
CA GLY A 153 0.23 1.72 -17.59
C GLY A 153 -0.61 0.53 -17.10
N LYS A 154 0.02 -0.50 -16.52
CA LYS A 154 -0.70 -1.63 -15.91
C LYS A 154 -1.44 -1.21 -14.64
N ILE A 155 -0.81 -0.41 -13.79
CA ILE A 155 -1.42 0.11 -12.55
C ILE A 155 -2.66 0.94 -12.89
N ALA A 156 -2.58 1.86 -13.86
CA ALA A 156 -3.72 2.66 -14.27
C ALA A 156 -4.92 1.82 -14.75
N LYS A 157 -4.67 0.72 -15.48
CA LYS A 157 -5.73 -0.21 -15.90
C LYS A 157 -6.35 -0.94 -14.71
N LEU A 158 -5.53 -1.40 -13.77
CA LEU A 158 -6.02 -2.07 -12.56
C LEU A 158 -6.82 -1.11 -11.68
N GLU A 159 -6.43 0.17 -11.60
CA GLU A 159 -7.18 1.20 -10.89
C GLU A 159 -8.55 1.45 -11.52
N GLU A 160 -8.64 1.47 -12.86
CA GLU A 160 -9.90 1.56 -13.61
C GLU A 160 -10.81 0.34 -13.34
N GLU A 161 -10.26 -0.89 -13.42
CA GLU A 161 -10.99 -2.13 -13.10
C GLU A 161 -11.50 -2.15 -11.65
N ILE A 162 -10.70 -1.67 -10.69
CA ILE A 162 -11.12 -1.56 -9.29
C ILE A 162 -12.29 -0.59 -9.13
N GLU A 163 -12.28 0.52 -9.86
CA GLU A 163 -13.34 1.52 -9.79
C GLU A 163 -14.64 0.99 -10.41
N GLU A 164 -14.56 0.25 -11.52
CA GLU A 164 -15.71 -0.47 -12.09
C GLU A 164 -16.28 -1.49 -11.09
N LEU A 165 -15.43 -2.30 -10.48
CA LEU A 165 -15.86 -3.30 -9.48
C LEU A 165 -16.52 -2.66 -8.25
N LYS A 166 -16.04 -1.49 -7.80
CA LYS A 166 -16.69 -0.73 -6.72
C LYS A 166 -18.08 -0.24 -7.12
N ASN A 167 -18.23 0.23 -8.36
CA ASN A 167 -19.52 0.68 -8.88
C ASN A 167 -20.51 -0.49 -8.98
N ASP A 168 -20.06 -1.64 -9.46
CA ASP A 168 -20.86 -2.87 -9.48
C ASP A 168 -21.25 -3.32 -8.07
N LEU A 169 -20.32 -3.27 -7.12
CA LEU A 169 -20.60 -3.61 -5.72
C LEU A 169 -21.67 -2.67 -5.13
N ASN A 170 -21.58 -1.37 -5.41
CA ASN A 170 -22.59 -0.40 -4.99
C ASN A 170 -23.95 -0.69 -5.62
N TYR A 171 -23.97 -1.03 -6.91
CA TYR A 171 -25.20 -1.45 -7.61
C TYR A 171 -25.82 -2.71 -6.99
N TYR A 172 -25.03 -3.74 -6.71
CA TYR A 172 -25.51 -4.94 -6.04
C TYR A 172 -25.97 -4.66 -4.60
N ARG A 173 -25.28 -3.79 -3.87
CA ARG A 173 -25.70 -3.34 -2.54
C ARG A 173 -27.06 -2.66 -2.59
N ASP A 174 -27.31 -1.81 -3.59
CA ASP A 174 -28.60 -1.15 -3.77
C ASP A 174 -29.71 -2.14 -4.12
N ILE A 175 -29.43 -3.15 -4.96
CA ILE A 175 -30.37 -4.24 -5.23
C ILE A 175 -30.68 -5.01 -3.95
N VAL A 176 -29.65 -5.40 -3.19
CA VAL A 176 -29.84 -6.14 -1.94
C VAL A 176 -30.63 -5.30 -0.93
N ASN A 177 -30.36 -4.00 -0.82
CA ASN A 177 -31.15 -3.10 0.02
C ASN A 177 -32.62 -3.02 -0.44
N LYS A 178 -32.87 -2.96 -1.75
CA LYS A 178 -34.23 -3.00 -2.31
C LYS A 178 -34.92 -4.34 -2.04
N LEU A 179 -34.19 -5.46 -2.13
CA LEU A 179 -34.72 -6.80 -1.88
C LEU A 179 -34.92 -7.10 -0.39
N GLN A 180 -34.06 -6.58 0.48
CA GLN A 180 -34.20 -6.62 1.93
C GLN A 180 -35.40 -5.77 2.39
N GLY A 181 -35.79 -4.76 1.61
CA GLY A 181 -37.03 -3.99 1.78
C GLY A 181 -38.26 -4.60 1.11
N SER A 182 -38.12 -5.55 0.18
CA SER A 182 -39.24 -6.11 -0.57
C SER A 182 -39.89 -7.28 0.18
N TYR A 183 -40.60 -6.96 1.26
CA TYR A 183 -41.69 -7.81 1.72
C TYR A 183 -42.79 -7.74 0.66
N THR A 184 -43.06 -8.84 -0.04
CA THR A 184 -44.15 -8.86 -1.02
C THR A 184 -45.47 -9.08 -0.31
N VAL A 185 -46.31 -8.04 -0.27
CA VAL A 185 -47.74 -8.16 0.03
C VAL A 185 -48.40 -8.90 -1.13
N ILE A 186 -48.95 -10.09 -0.87
CA ILE A 186 -49.66 -10.87 -1.89
C ILE A 186 -51.17 -10.57 -1.84
N ASN A 187 -51.70 -10.32 -0.63
CA ASN A 187 -53.08 -9.90 -0.35
C ASN A 187 -53.15 -9.33 1.10
N LYS A 188 -54.22 -8.61 1.47
CA LYS A 188 -54.48 -8.04 2.83
C LYS A 188 -54.25 -9.02 3.98
N TYR A 189 -54.42 -10.32 3.73
CA TYR A 189 -54.23 -11.37 4.73
C TYR A 189 -53.10 -12.34 4.40
N ASN A 190 -52.33 -12.12 3.33
CA ASN A 190 -51.27 -13.04 2.90
C ASN A 190 -49.98 -12.27 2.62
N TYR A 191 -48.97 -12.49 3.45
CA TYR A 191 -47.68 -11.82 3.37
C TYR A 191 -46.56 -12.85 3.26
N ARG A 192 -45.63 -12.64 2.32
CA ARG A 192 -44.43 -13.47 2.25
C ARG A 192 -43.35 -12.82 3.11
N MET A 193 -42.98 -13.48 4.20
CA MET A 193 -41.96 -13.01 5.13
C MET A 193 -40.69 -13.82 4.92
N CYS A 194 -39.56 -13.12 4.85
CA CYS A 194 -38.25 -13.75 4.89
C CYS A 194 -37.88 -13.96 6.36
N ILE A 195 -37.95 -15.21 6.82
CA ILE A 195 -37.66 -15.59 8.19
C ILE A 195 -36.27 -16.20 8.20
N ARG A 196 -35.41 -15.69 9.09
CA ARG A 196 -34.13 -16.32 9.37
C ARG A 196 -34.36 -17.46 10.33
N ASP A 197 -34.03 -18.67 9.92
CA ASP A 197 -34.05 -19.83 10.80
C ASP A 197 -33.00 -19.62 11.91
N SER A 198 -33.44 -19.76 13.16
CA SER A 198 -32.61 -19.49 14.34
C SER A 198 -31.58 -20.59 14.58
N GLU A 199 -31.80 -21.79 14.03
CA GLU A 199 -30.90 -22.93 14.20
C GLU A 199 -29.88 -23.03 13.06
N THR A 200 -30.30 -22.79 11.82
CA THR A 200 -29.45 -22.94 10.63
C THR A 200 -28.87 -21.61 10.11
N GLY A 201 -29.48 -20.49 10.47
CA GLY A 201 -29.11 -19.17 9.97
C GLY A 201 -29.54 -18.91 8.51
N GLU A 202 -30.17 -19.89 7.85
CA GLU A 202 -30.66 -19.77 6.48
C GLU A 202 -31.96 -18.95 6.42
N TYR A 203 -32.16 -18.25 5.31
CA TYR A 203 -33.34 -17.45 5.05
C TYR A 203 -34.37 -18.28 4.27
N HIS A 204 -35.53 -18.51 4.87
CA HIS A 204 -36.66 -19.15 4.20
C HIS A 204 -37.81 -18.18 4.06
N TYR A 205 -38.54 -18.30 2.95
CA TYR A 205 -39.73 -17.50 2.71
C TYR A 205 -40.96 -18.26 3.17
N GLU A 206 -41.62 -17.77 4.22
CA GLU A 206 -42.89 -18.30 4.68
C GLU A 206 -44.04 -17.39 4.29
N LEU A 207 -45.16 -17.99 3.89
CA LEU A 207 -46.41 -17.28 3.67
C LEU A 207 -47.15 -17.17 5.01
N VAL A 208 -47.10 -16.01 5.64
CA VAL A 208 -47.82 -15.71 6.88
C VAL A 208 -49.23 -15.24 6.52
N LYS A 209 -50.22 -15.94 7.07
CA LYS A 209 -51.64 -15.58 6.93
C LYS A 209 -52.10 -14.78 8.15
N LEU A 210 -52.51 -13.54 7.95
CA LEU A 210 -53.09 -12.74 9.03
C LEU A 210 -54.55 -13.16 9.27
N PRO A 211 -55.00 -13.25 10.54
CA PRO A 211 -56.40 -13.46 10.87
C PRO A 211 -57.32 -12.39 10.28
N PRO A 212 -58.59 -12.71 9.93
CA PRO A 212 -59.55 -11.72 9.40
C PRO A 212 -59.83 -10.55 10.35
N ASP A 213 -59.71 -10.77 11.65
CA ASP A 213 -59.91 -9.77 12.72
C ASP A 213 -58.62 -9.06 13.14
N PHE A 214 -57.52 -9.27 12.40
CA PHE A 214 -56.23 -8.67 12.71
C PHE A 214 -56.26 -7.15 12.56
N ASP A 215 -55.85 -6.45 13.62
CA ASP A 215 -55.68 -5.00 13.64
C ASP A 215 -54.18 -4.65 13.62
N PRO A 216 -53.64 -4.12 12.49
CA PRO A 216 -52.23 -3.76 12.38
C PRO A 216 -51.87 -2.46 13.12
N PHE A 217 -52.85 -1.68 13.61
CA PHE A 217 -52.60 -0.38 14.24
C PHE A 217 -52.33 -0.47 15.75
N ASN A 218 -52.63 -1.62 16.37
CA ASN A 218 -52.52 -1.80 17.82
C ASN A 218 -51.68 -3.03 18.20
N PRO A 219 -50.34 -2.98 18.04
CA PRO A 219 -49.47 -4.03 18.55
C PRO A 219 -49.52 -4.09 20.07
N THR A 220 -49.31 -5.27 20.65
CA THR A 220 -49.29 -5.45 22.11
C THR A 220 -48.09 -4.72 22.73
N TYR A 221 -46.93 -4.80 22.08
CA TYR A 221 -45.75 -3.97 22.35
C TYR A 221 -44.74 -4.09 21.19
N ILE A 222 -43.72 -3.22 21.19
CA ILE A 222 -42.63 -3.22 20.22
C ILE A 222 -41.33 -3.57 20.95
N SER A 223 -40.64 -4.62 20.48
CA SER A 223 -39.32 -5.01 20.99
C SER A 223 -38.26 -3.97 20.64
N LYS A 224 -37.18 -3.92 21.42
CA LYS A 224 -36.01 -3.06 21.16
C LYS A 224 -35.36 -3.34 19.80
N ASP A 225 -35.53 -4.54 19.27
CA ASP A 225 -35.01 -4.97 17.97
C ASP A 225 -35.89 -4.51 16.78
N GLY A 226 -36.92 -3.71 17.03
CA GLY A 226 -37.83 -3.23 15.98
C GLY A 226 -38.83 -4.29 15.51
N MET A 227 -39.31 -5.13 16.43
CA MET A 227 -40.34 -6.14 16.16
C MET A 227 -41.65 -5.78 16.88
N GLU A 228 -42.73 -5.64 16.13
CA GLU A 228 -44.09 -5.49 16.63
C GLU A 228 -44.65 -6.86 17.02
N ILE A 229 -45.10 -6.99 18.26
CA ILE A 229 -45.58 -8.26 18.80
C ILE A 229 -47.09 -8.16 19.04
N TYR A 230 -47.84 -9.07 18.43
CA TYR A 230 -49.28 -9.20 18.57
C TYR A 230 -49.58 -10.49 19.35
N GLU A 231 -49.53 -10.44 20.69
CA GLU A 231 -49.64 -11.63 21.54
C GLU A 231 -50.97 -12.36 21.36
N ARG A 232 -52.06 -11.60 21.15
CA ARG A 232 -53.40 -12.15 20.88
C ARG A 232 -53.39 -13.10 19.68
N TYR A 233 -52.55 -12.84 18.69
CA TYR A 233 -52.50 -13.58 17.43
C TYR A 233 -51.26 -14.49 17.34
N GLY A 234 -50.33 -14.40 18.29
CA GLY A 234 -49.05 -15.12 18.23
C GLY A 234 -48.13 -14.67 17.09
N ILE A 235 -48.32 -13.46 16.57
CA ILE A 235 -47.62 -12.95 15.38
C ILE A 235 -46.54 -11.96 15.80
N LYS A 236 -45.36 -12.07 15.19
CA LYS A 236 -44.27 -11.11 15.33
C LYS A 236 -43.93 -10.55 13.96
N ILE A 237 -44.02 -9.23 13.81
CA ILE A 237 -43.85 -8.53 12.53
C ILE A 237 -42.74 -7.50 12.70
N PRO A 238 -41.72 -7.45 11.82
CA PRO A 238 -40.78 -6.33 11.80
C PRO A 238 -41.53 -4.99 11.61
N THR A 239 -41.16 -3.94 12.33
CA THR A 239 -41.84 -2.62 12.27
C THR A 239 -41.96 -2.08 10.85
N LYS A 240 -40.92 -2.25 10.03
CA LYS A 240 -40.94 -1.88 8.60
C LYS A 240 -42.02 -2.60 7.79
N LEU A 241 -42.29 -3.86 8.10
CA LEU A 241 -43.39 -4.62 7.49
C LEU A 241 -44.73 -4.19 8.09
N GLY A 242 -44.77 -3.90 9.39
CA GLY A 242 -45.96 -3.31 10.05
C GLY A 242 -46.42 -2.03 9.37
N ASP A 243 -45.50 -1.14 8.98
CA ASP A 243 -45.81 0.09 8.25
C ASP A 243 -46.46 -0.18 6.89
N ILE A 244 -45.90 -1.13 6.13
CA ILE A 244 -46.46 -1.54 4.82
C ILE A 244 -47.86 -2.15 5.00
N ILE A 245 -48.04 -3.00 6.01
CA ILE A 245 -49.35 -3.61 6.32
C ILE A 245 -50.37 -2.52 6.68
N ARG A 246 -49.99 -1.56 7.52
CA ARG A 246 -50.86 -0.43 7.89
C ARG A 246 -51.24 0.42 6.69
N GLU A 247 -50.34 0.66 5.75
CA GLU A 247 -50.63 1.40 4.53
C GLU A 247 -51.68 0.68 3.66
N GLU A 248 -51.56 -0.63 3.50
CA GLU A 248 -52.57 -1.44 2.80
C GLU A 248 -53.93 -1.48 3.51
N PHE A 249 -53.94 -1.54 4.85
CA PHE A 249 -55.19 -1.47 5.62
C PHE A 249 -55.81 -0.04 5.62
N ARG A 250 -55.00 1.02 5.51
CA ARG A 250 -55.49 2.41 5.38
C ARG A 250 -56.17 2.64 4.02
N LYS A 251 -55.61 2.11 2.93
CA LYS A 251 -56.21 2.25 1.58
C LYS A 251 -57.67 1.80 1.56
N GLU A 252 -58.02 0.74 2.29
CA GLU A 252 -59.41 0.29 2.37
C GLU A 252 -60.30 1.28 3.14
N ILE A 253 -59.84 1.83 4.27
CA ILE A 253 -60.59 2.82 5.06
C ILE A 253 -60.88 4.07 4.22
N GLU A 254 -59.92 4.50 3.41
CA GLU A 254 -60.05 5.68 2.54
C GLU A 254 -61.04 5.41 1.37
N TYR A 255 -61.01 4.21 0.77
CA TYR A 255 -61.96 3.81 -0.27
C TYR A 255 -63.41 3.67 0.22
N TRP A 256 -63.65 3.37 1.50
CA TRP A 256 -65.00 3.31 2.09
C TRP A 256 -65.43 4.63 2.76
N GLY A 257 -64.53 5.61 2.89
CA GLY A 257 -64.81 6.92 3.50
C GLY A 257 -65.54 7.90 2.57
N ASP A 258 -65.39 7.73 1.25
CA ASP A 258 -65.96 8.64 0.24
C ASP A 258 -67.36 8.25 -0.25
N ASP A 259 -67.85 7.04 0.08
CA ASP A 259 -69.11 6.51 -0.49
C ASP A 259 -70.36 6.73 0.39
N THR A 260 -70.25 7.46 1.50
CA THR A 260 -71.43 7.83 2.34
C THR A 260 -72.11 9.14 1.90
N GLY A 261 -71.70 9.71 0.77
CA GLY A 261 -72.20 11.00 0.28
C GLY A 261 -73.01 10.97 -1.03
N ILE A 262 -73.39 9.81 -1.56
CA ILE A 262 -74.20 9.74 -2.77
C ILE A 262 -75.68 9.62 -2.40
N ASP A 263 -76.35 10.76 -2.46
CA ASP A 263 -77.79 10.95 -2.40
C ASP A 263 -78.46 10.22 -3.57
N TRP A 264 -79.24 9.17 -3.29
CA TRP A 264 -79.99 8.44 -4.31
C TRP A 264 -81.36 9.09 -4.56
N GLU A 265 -81.37 10.34 -5.01
CA GLU A 265 -82.56 10.89 -5.68
C GLU A 265 -82.58 10.42 -7.15
N LEU A 266 -83.12 9.22 -7.37
CA LEU A 266 -83.60 8.81 -8.69
C LEU A 266 -85.06 9.25 -8.83
N GLU A 267 -85.25 10.35 -9.57
CA GLU A 267 -86.54 10.84 -10.05
C GLU A 267 -87.36 9.75 -10.76
N ARG A 268 -88.68 9.79 -10.53
CA ARG A 268 -89.71 9.07 -11.26
C ARG A 268 -90.17 9.84 -12.48
#